data_AF-A0A8T6F6Q1-F1
#
_entry.id   AF-A0A8T6F6Q1-F1
#
_cell.length_a   1.000
_cell.length_b   1.000
_cell.length_c   1.000
_cell.angle_alpha   90.00
_cell.angle_beta   90.00
_cell.angle_gamma   90.00
#
_symmetry.space_group_name_H-M   'P 1'
#
loop_
_entity.id
_entity.type
_entity.pdbx_description
1 polymer ?
#
loop_
_entity_poly.entity_id
_entity_poly.type
_entity_poly.pdbx_seq_one_letter_code
_entity_poly.pdbx_strand_id
1 'polypeptide(L)' 'AACYLPAFDPSFMSAGGTPEPGGMGGGEALRILRAVAERRRIVGFDVVELAPDEGPEACAYTAAKLVYKLFGYATAGR' A
#
# COMPACT_ATOMS: atom_id res chain seq x y z
N ALA A 1 -9.83 4.85 2.70
CA ALA A 1 -9.06 3.80 3.38
C ALA A 1 -7.61 4.25 3.40
N ALA A 2 -6.99 4.25 4.58
CA ALA A 2 -5.62 4.68 4.72
C ALA A 2 -4.65 3.51 4.58
N CYS A 3 -3.59 3.69 3.79
CA CYS A 3 -2.54 2.69 3.62
C CYS A 3 -1.23 3.23 4.17
N TYR A 4 -0.86 2.74 5.35
CA TYR A 4 0.33 3.15 6.09
C TYR A 4 1.53 2.30 5.65
N LEU A 5 2.51 2.91 4.99
CA LEU A 5 3.63 2.18 4.38
C LEU A 5 4.57 1.46 5.36
N PRO A 6 4.81 1.94 6.59
CA PRO A 6 5.60 1.19 7.57
C PRO A 6 4.89 -0.05 8.15
N ALA A 7 3.61 -0.28 7.84
CA ALA A 7 2.92 -1.53 8.21
C ALA A 7 3.34 -2.73 7.33
N PHE A 8 4.07 -2.47 6.24
CA PHE A 8 4.57 -3.50 5.35
C PHE A 8 5.93 -4.01 5.85
N ASP A 9 6.23 -5.27 5.55
CA ASP A 9 7.55 -5.81 5.85
C ASP A 9 8.64 -5.02 5.08
N PRO A 10 9.80 -4.72 5.71
CA PRO A 10 10.87 -3.96 5.06
C PRO A 10 11.42 -4.62 3.79
N SER A 11 11.28 -5.95 3.64
CA SER A 11 11.63 -6.64 2.38
C SER A 11 10.75 -6.22 1.20
N PHE A 12 9.55 -5.70 1.47
CA PHE A 12 8.63 -5.19 0.47
C PHE A 12 8.63 -3.66 0.41
N MET A 13 8.69 -3.00 1.57
CA MET A 13 8.67 -1.54 1.69
C MET A 13 9.55 -1.07 2.83
N SER A 14 10.80 -0.71 2.54
CA SER A 14 11.75 -0.20 3.54
C SER A 14 11.77 1.33 3.67
N ALA A 15 11.15 2.05 2.73
CA ALA A 15 11.19 3.52 2.66
C ALA A 15 10.08 4.20 3.49
N GLY A 16 10.15 4.06 4.81
CA GLY A 16 9.32 4.82 5.74
C GLY A 16 10.10 5.08 7.02
N GLY A 17 9.90 6.26 7.64
CA GLY A 17 10.63 6.78 8.83
C GLY A 17 10.97 5.79 9.94
N THR A 18 10.15 4.74 10.06
CA THR A 18 10.19 3.74 11.11
C THR A 18 9.86 2.35 10.54
N PRO A 19 10.78 1.68 9.82
CA PRO A 19 10.48 0.38 9.23
C PRO A 19 10.41 -0.69 10.33
N GLU A 20 9.27 -1.38 10.42
CA GLU A 20 9.01 -2.38 11.46
C GLU A 20 9.13 -3.82 10.89
N PRO A 21 10.01 -4.67 11.43
CA PRO A 21 10.18 -6.04 10.93
C PRO A 21 8.97 -6.94 11.23
N GLY A 22 8.69 -7.88 10.33
CA GLY A 22 7.55 -8.80 10.47
C GLY A 22 6.21 -8.18 10.07
N GLY A 23 6.27 -7.08 9.30
CA GLY A 23 5.11 -6.42 8.73
C GLY A 23 4.42 -7.25 7.63
N MET A 24 3.42 -6.63 7.01
CA MET A 24 2.60 -7.26 5.98
C MET A 24 3.34 -7.37 4.64
N GLY A 25 3.26 -8.53 4.00
CA GLY A 25 3.74 -8.68 2.62
C GLY A 25 2.82 -7.99 1.60
N GLY A 26 3.36 -7.54 0.47
CA GLY A 26 2.57 -6.89 -0.58
C GLY A 26 1.38 -7.72 -1.10
N GLY A 27 1.55 -9.04 -1.21
CA GLY A 27 0.47 -9.95 -1.62
C GLY A 27 -0.67 -10.04 -0.59
N GLU A 28 -0.35 -9.99 0.70
CA GLU A 28 -1.34 -9.97 1.77
C GLU A 28 -2.14 -8.67 1.78
N ALA A 29 -1.46 -7.53 1.66
CA ALA A 29 -2.11 -6.24 1.56
C ALA A 29 -3.09 -6.18 0.40
N LEU A 30 -2.69 -6.64 -0.79
CA LEU A 30 -3.57 -6.68 -1.95
C LEU A 30 -4.78 -7.60 -1.76
N ARG A 31 -4.64 -8.73 -1.06
CA ARG A 31 -5.77 -9.60 -0.71
C ARG A 31 -6.77 -8.88 0.19
N ILE A 32 -6.28 -8.19 1.22
CA ILE A 32 -7.14 -7.42 2.14
C ILE A 32 -7.86 -6.30 1.40
N LEU A 33 -7.12 -5.51 0.61
CA LEU A 33 -7.68 -4.39 -0.16
C LEU A 33 -8.73 -4.85 -1.18
N ARG A 34 -8.48 -5.98 -1.86
CA ARG A 34 -9.45 -6.61 -2.75
C ARG A 34 -10.72 -7.03 -1.99
N ALA A 35 -10.56 -7.71 -0.85
CA ALA A 35 -11.71 -8.15 -0.05
C ALA A 35 -12.55 -6.97 0.47
N VAL A 36 -11.92 -5.83 0.78
CA VAL A 36 -12.62 -4.59 1.12
C VAL A 36 -13.42 -4.08 -0.09
N ALA A 37 -12.79 -4.00 -1.27
CA ALA A 37 -13.43 -3.52 -2.48
C ALA A 37 -14.61 -4.39 -2.94
N GLU A 38 -14.54 -5.70 -2.73
CA GLU A 38 -15.61 -6.66 -3.04
C GLU A 38 -16.83 -6.50 -2.12
N ARG A 39 -16.62 -6.04 -0.88
CA ARG A 39 -17.68 -5.96 0.14
C ARG A 39 -18.21 -4.55 0.35
N ARG A 40 -17.44 -3.53 -0.03
CA ARG A 40 -17.69 -2.12 0.25
C ARG A 40 -17.21 -1.27 -0.92
N ARG A 41 -17.97 -0.21 -1.22
CA ARG A 41 -17.55 0.81 -2.17
C ARG A 41 -16.46 1.69 -1.56
N ILE A 42 -15.30 1.74 -2.22
CA ILE A 42 -14.20 2.64 -1.84
C ILE A 42 -14.53 4.03 -2.38
N VAL A 43 -14.72 5.00 -1.48
CA VAL A 43 -15.05 6.40 -1.85
C VAL A 43 -13.83 7.32 -1.88
N GLY A 44 -12.72 6.84 -1.35
CA GLY A 44 -11.45 7.55 -1.27
C GLY A 44 -10.40 6.72 -0.53
N PHE A 45 -9.14 7.00 -0.78
CA PHE A 45 -7.99 6.37 -0.13
C PHE A 45 -6.81 7.33 -0.04
N ASP A 46 -5.93 7.06 0.92
CA ASP A 46 -4.65 7.73 1.08
C ASP A 46 -3.54 6.68 1.18
N VAL A 47 -2.33 7.05 0.77
CA VAL A 47 -1.10 6.26 0.95
C VAL A 47 -0.09 7.21 1.57
N VAL A 48 0.34 6.90 2.79
CA VAL A 48 1.08 7.82 3.66
C VAL A 48 2.38 7.20 4.17
N GLU A 49 3.25 8.06 4.72
CA GLU A 49 4.57 7.69 5.27
C GLU A 49 5.57 7.10 4.25
N LEU A 50 5.49 7.54 2.98
CA LEU A 50 6.60 7.33 2.06
C LEU A 50 7.73 8.29 2.43
N ALA A 51 8.90 7.76 2.76
CA ALA A 51 10.13 8.53 2.96
C ALA A 51 11.14 8.13 1.86
N PRO A 52 11.11 8.77 0.67
CA PRO A 52 11.84 8.29 -0.51
C PRO A 52 13.36 8.21 -0.32
N ASP A 53 13.92 9.11 0.49
CA ASP A 53 15.36 9.21 0.74
C ASP A 53 15.87 8.15 1.75
N GLU A 54 14.96 7.42 2.41
CA GLU A 54 15.30 6.43 3.44
C GLU A 54 15.32 4.99 2.92
N GLY A 55 15.01 4.79 1.64
CA GLY A 55 15.05 3.47 1.02
C GLY A 55 15.41 3.52 -0.46
N PRO A 56 15.42 2.36 -1.13
CA PRO A 56 15.69 2.31 -2.56
C PRO A 56 14.64 3.06 -3.37
N GLU A 57 15.02 3.66 -4.50
CA GLU A 57 14.10 4.33 -5.44
C GLU A 57 12.91 3.42 -5.83
N ALA A 58 13.15 2.09 -5.87
CA ALA A 58 12.13 1.06 -6.09
C ALA A 58 10.91 1.19 -5.15
N CYS A 59 11.08 1.70 -3.92
CA CYS A 59 9.98 1.87 -2.98
C CYS A 59 8.98 2.95 -3.43
N ALA A 60 9.44 4.03 -4.07
CA ALA A 60 8.56 5.02 -4.67
C ALA A 60 7.73 4.41 -5.82
N TYR A 61 8.35 3.56 -6.66
CA TYR A 61 7.62 2.81 -7.68
C TYR A 61 6.63 1.81 -7.06
N THR A 62 7.00 1.14 -5.96
CA THR A 62 6.09 0.23 -5.23
C THR A 62 4.88 0.98 -4.69
N ALA A 63 5.07 2.13 -4.04
CA ALA A 63 3.99 2.99 -3.58
C ALA A 63 3.08 3.45 -4.74
N ALA A 64 3.66 3.88 -5.86
CA ALA A 64 2.90 4.28 -7.04
C ALA A 64 2.07 3.10 -7.62
N LYS A 65 2.64 1.89 -7.68
CA LYS A 65 1.91 0.67 -8.10
C LYS A 65 0.78 0.31 -7.15
N LEU A 66 0.97 0.51 -5.84
CA LEU A 66 -0.06 0.29 -4.83
C LEU A 66 -1.23 1.28 -5.01
N VAL A 67 -0.92 2.57 -5.21
CA VAL A 67 -1.92 3.61 -5.55
C VAL A 67 -2.70 3.21 -6.81
N TYR A 68 -2.00 2.79 -7.87
CA TYR A 68 -2.65 2.37 -9.11
C TYR A 68 -3.60 1.18 -8.89
N LYS A 69 -3.21 0.20 -8.07
CA LYS A 69 -4.07 -0.93 -7.72
C LYS A 69 -5.28 -0.54 -6.88
N LEU A 70 -5.09 0.32 -5.88
CA LEU A 70 -6.18 0.88 -5.08
C LEU A 70 -7.19 1.63 -5.94
N PHE A 71 -6.70 2.42 -6.91
CA PHE A 71 -7.57 3.10 -7.87
C PHE A 71 -8.39 2.11 -8.69
N GLY A 72 -7.75 1.07 -9.24
CA GLY A 72 -8.44 -0.01 -9.94
C GLY A 72 -9.51 -0.69 -9.09
N TYR A 73 -9.22 -0.98 -7.82
CA TYR A 73 -10.21 -1.55 -6.89
C TYR A 73 -11.36 -0.60 -6.59
N ALA A 74 -11.09 0.70 -6.48
CA ALA A 74 -12.13 1.70 -6.24
C ALA A 74 -13.06 1.88 -7.44
N THR A 75 -12.58 1.67 -8.67
CA THR A 75 -13.36 1.85 -9.90
C THR A 75 -14.00 0.57 -10.43
N ALA A 76 -13.52 -0.62 -10.06
CA ALA A 76 -13.96 -1.90 -10.61
C ALA A 76 -15.40 -2.32 -10.21
N GLY A 77 -15.97 -1.71 -9.16
CA GLY A 77 -17.34 -1.98 -8.70
C GLY A 77 -18.40 -1.06 -9.29
N ARG A 78 -18.22 -0.59 -10.53
CA ARG A 78 -19.19 0.22 -11.28
C ARG A 78 -19.77 -0.58 -12.42
#